data_AF-A0A7X2D599-F1
#
_entry.id   AF-A0A7X2D599-F1
#
_cell.length_a   1.000
_cell.length_b   1.000
_cell.length_c   1.000
_cell.angle_alpha   90.00
_cell.angle_beta   90.00
_cell.angle_gamma   90.00
#
_symmetry.space_group_name_H-M   'P 1'
#
loop_
_entity.id
_entity.type
_entity.pdbx_description
1 polymer ?
#
loop_
_entity_poly.entity_id
_entity_poly.type
_entity_poly.pdbx_seq_one_letter_code
_entity_poly.pdbx_strand_id
1 'polypeptide(L)'
;MYTKNQQLNKEQEMPIVKIGPKHQVTIPKEVFDQLHLKPGDFLEATAQTGKVVMIPRQFTAKAPAPSLTKKEQKILLEAREKIEYIQKDILHSQGLTKEEAKVASKVGLIDPDQAWWWTEEWQKKEREAEKDIREGRLHGPFESVKEFKESIEKR
;
A
#
# COMPACT_ATOMS: atom_id res chain seq x y z
N MET A 1 19.80 -38.00 -3.15
CA MET A 1 19.45 -36.71 -3.80
C MET A 1 18.53 -35.95 -2.87
N TYR A 2 19.09 -35.07 -2.04
CA TYR A 2 18.37 -33.96 -1.39
C TYR A 2 19.39 -32.85 -1.23
N THR A 3 19.24 -31.80 -2.03
CA THR A 3 20.11 -30.63 -2.05
C THR A 3 19.32 -29.43 -1.55
N LYS A 4 20.03 -28.52 -0.87
CA LYS A 4 19.64 -27.19 -0.40
C LYS A 4 18.97 -27.14 0.97
N ASN A 5 19.82 -26.92 1.98
CA ASN A 5 19.54 -25.99 3.07
C ASN A 5 20.87 -25.55 3.68
N GLN A 6 21.67 -24.82 2.88
CA GLN A 6 22.83 -24.08 3.37
C GLN A 6 23.07 -22.94 2.40
N GLN A 7 22.29 -21.88 2.54
CA GLN A 7 22.60 -20.60 1.93
C GLN A 7 22.56 -19.53 3.01
N LEU A 8 23.73 -19.40 3.65
CA LEU A 8 24.37 -18.15 4.03
C LEU A 8 23.55 -17.25 4.96
N ASN A 9 23.59 -17.57 6.25
CA ASN A 9 23.66 -16.52 7.26
C ASN A 9 24.98 -15.77 7.05
N LYS A 10 24.95 -14.71 6.22
CA LYS A 10 25.97 -13.68 6.27
C LYS A 10 25.97 -13.17 7.72
N GLU A 11 27.06 -13.39 8.44
CA GLU A 11 27.33 -12.67 9.68
C GLU A 11 27.08 -11.19 9.40
N GLN A 12 26.00 -10.64 9.98
CA GLN A 12 25.82 -9.20 10.00
C GLN A 12 27.04 -8.68 10.76
N GLU A 13 27.93 -7.95 10.07
CA GLU A 13 28.92 -7.13 10.76
C GLU A 13 28.16 -6.37 11.85
N MET A 14 28.62 -6.48 13.10
CA MET A 14 28.04 -5.79 14.24
C MET A 14 28.81 -4.47 14.39
N PRO A 15 28.42 -3.38 13.69
CA PRO A 15 29.07 -2.10 13.84
C PRO A 15 29.01 -1.66 15.30
N ILE A 16 30.18 -1.43 15.90
CA ILE A 16 30.30 -0.89 17.25
C ILE A 16 30.07 0.63 17.16
N VAL A 17 29.06 1.11 17.87
CA VAL A 17 28.74 2.54 17.97
C VAL A 17 29.04 3.07 19.36
N LYS A 18 29.62 4.27 19.43
CA LYS A 18 29.90 4.95 20.70
C LYS A 18 28.67 5.74 21.15
N ILE A 19 28.42 5.76 22.45
CA ILE A 19 27.40 6.65 23.05
C ILE A 19 27.97 8.08 23.09
N GLY A 20 27.28 8.99 22.43
CA GLY A 20 27.57 10.42 22.43
C GLY A 20 27.00 11.16 23.65
N PRO A 21 27.15 12.49 23.70
CA PRO A 21 26.53 13.32 24.73
C PRO A 21 25.01 13.13 24.76
N LYS A 22 24.41 13.32 25.94
CA LYS A 22 22.95 13.16 26.14
C LYS A 22 22.41 11.79 25.71
N HIS A 23 23.23 10.74 25.80
CA HIS A 23 22.85 9.36 25.49
C HIS A 23 22.49 9.11 24.01
N GLN A 24 22.97 9.96 23.09
CA GLN A 24 22.75 9.76 21.66
C GLN A 24 23.54 8.56 21.13
N VAL A 25 22.90 7.71 20.33
CA VAL A 25 23.57 6.65 19.56
C VAL A 25 23.30 6.87 18.08
N THR A 26 24.33 6.74 17.25
CA THR A 26 24.18 6.74 15.80
C THR A 26 23.71 5.37 15.35
N ILE A 27 22.64 5.31 14.56
CA ILE A 27 22.21 4.06 13.91
C ILE A 27 23.06 3.89 12.65
N PRO A 28 23.83 2.79 12.53
CA PRO A 28 24.62 2.49 11.34
C PRO A 28 23.76 2.51 10.07
N LYS A 29 24.34 2.95 8.96
CA LYS A 29 23.60 3.16 7.71
C LYS A 29 22.90 1.89 7.23
N GLU A 30 23.55 0.75 7.37
CA GLU A 30 23.03 -0.55 6.96
C GLU A 30 21.76 -0.91 7.73
N VAL A 31 21.74 -0.62 9.04
CA VAL A 31 20.58 -0.85 9.91
C VAL A 31 19.48 0.17 9.59
N PHE A 32 19.86 1.42 9.35
CA PHE A 32 18.93 2.50 8.99
C PHE A 32 18.18 2.19 7.69
N ASP A 33 18.90 1.76 6.66
CA ASP A 33 18.35 1.43 5.34
C ASP A 33 17.50 0.13 5.39
N GLN A 34 17.96 -0.90 6.11
CA GLN A 34 17.22 -2.18 6.28
C GLN A 34 15.89 -2.00 7.01
N LEU A 35 15.84 -1.09 7.98
CA LEU A 35 14.62 -0.76 8.70
C LEU A 35 13.78 0.32 7.99
N HIS A 36 14.23 0.78 6.81
CA HIS A 36 13.58 1.83 6.00
C HIS A 36 13.26 3.11 6.79
N LEU A 37 14.17 3.47 7.70
CA LEU A 37 14.01 4.65 8.55
C LEU A 37 14.23 5.94 7.75
N LYS A 38 13.67 7.03 8.26
CA LYS A 38 13.86 8.39 7.73
C LYS A 38 14.22 9.35 8.86
N PRO A 39 15.00 10.42 8.58
CA PRO A 39 15.24 11.46 9.57
C PRO A 39 13.90 12.05 10.06
N GLY A 40 13.68 12.04 11.37
CA GLY A 40 12.41 12.45 11.99
C GLY A 40 11.50 11.30 12.43
N ASP A 41 11.83 10.04 12.08
CA ASP A 41 11.13 8.88 12.62
C ASP A 41 11.39 8.71 14.13
N PHE A 42 10.38 8.18 14.83
CA PHE A 42 10.45 7.93 16.26
C PHE A 42 10.75 6.44 16.53
N LEU A 43 11.55 6.17 17.55
CA LEU A 43 11.85 4.83 18.02
C LEU A 43 11.44 4.71 19.50
N GLU A 44 10.77 3.63 19.86
CA GLU A 44 10.57 3.23 21.25
C GLU A 44 11.81 2.49 21.74
N ALA A 45 12.45 2.98 22.80
CA ALA A 45 13.64 2.38 23.38
C ALA A 45 13.29 1.67 24.71
N THR A 46 13.57 0.37 24.79
CA THR A 46 13.36 -0.44 26.00
C THR A 46 14.63 -1.18 26.40
N ALA A 47 14.81 -1.44 27.69
CA ALA A 47 15.89 -2.29 28.20
C ALA A 47 15.34 -3.70 28.44
N GLN A 48 15.90 -4.69 27.75
CA GLN A 48 15.51 -6.10 27.89
C GLN A 48 16.77 -6.96 28.06
N THR A 49 16.89 -7.65 29.19
CA THR A 49 17.94 -8.65 29.43
C THR A 49 19.37 -8.12 29.12
N GLY A 50 19.68 -6.91 29.60
CA GLY A 50 20.99 -6.27 29.39
C GLY A 50 21.23 -5.71 27.98
N LYS A 51 20.20 -5.67 27.12
CA LYS A 51 20.26 -5.09 25.78
C LYS A 51 19.29 -3.90 25.67
N VAL A 52 19.67 -2.90 24.88
CA VAL A 52 18.75 -1.84 24.46
C VAL A 52 18.07 -2.29 23.18
N VAL A 53 16.75 -2.37 23.20
CA VAL A 53 15.91 -2.70 22.04
C VAL A 53 15.22 -1.43 21.60
N MET A 54 15.53 -0.97 20.39
CA MET A 54 14.85 0.16 19.76
C MET A 54 13.91 -0.36 18.67
N ILE A 55 12.63 -0.06 18.81
CA ILE A 55 11.58 -0.52 17.89
C ILE A 55 11.02 0.71 17.17
N PRO A 56 11.05 0.75 15.82
CA PRO A 56 10.41 1.83 15.08
C PRO A 56 8.94 1.98 15.46
N ARG A 57 8.58 3.18 15.90
CA ARG A 57 7.20 3.57 16.18
C ARG A 57 6.83 4.66 15.20
N GLN A 58 5.85 4.39 14.36
CA GLN A 58 5.19 5.46 13.63
C GLN A 58 4.36 6.28 14.62
N PHE A 59 4.99 7.26 15.27
CA PHE A 59 4.27 8.44 15.71
C PHE A 59 4.15 9.35 14.50
N THR A 60 3.32 8.93 13.53
CA THR A 60 2.68 9.97 12.73
C THR A 60 1.99 10.86 13.75
N ALA A 61 2.31 12.15 13.77
CA ALA A 61 1.33 13.16 14.12
C ALA A 61 0.18 13.03 13.11
N LYS A 62 -0.55 11.91 13.16
CA LYS A 62 -1.86 11.82 12.57
C LYS A 62 -2.59 12.95 13.25
N ALA A 63 -3.06 13.92 12.46
CA ALA A 63 -4.26 14.66 12.83
C ALA A 63 -5.19 13.64 13.52
N PRO A 64 -5.68 13.94 14.74
CA PRO A 64 -6.37 12.96 15.58
C PRO A 64 -7.29 12.15 14.69
N ALA A 65 -7.11 10.82 14.70
CA ALA A 65 -7.83 9.91 13.81
C ALA A 65 -9.27 10.41 13.72
N PRO A 66 -9.75 10.82 12.52
CA PRO A 66 -10.98 11.58 12.42
C PRO A 66 -12.06 10.85 13.21
N SER A 67 -12.63 11.49 14.23
CA SER A 67 -13.64 10.87 15.05
C SER A 67 -14.85 10.57 14.16
N LEU A 68 -15.00 9.32 13.76
CA LEU A 68 -16.10 8.88 12.91
C LEU A 68 -17.37 8.80 13.75
N THR A 69 -18.43 9.41 13.24
CA THR A 69 -19.79 9.17 13.74
C THR A 69 -20.19 7.70 13.52
N LYS A 70 -21.17 7.18 14.26
CA LYS A 70 -21.68 5.81 14.06
C LYS A 70 -22.11 5.53 12.60
N LYS A 71 -22.64 6.56 11.92
CA LYS A 71 -23.01 6.49 10.50
C LYS A 71 -21.77 6.32 9.62
N GLU A 72 -20.74 7.13 9.83
CA GLU A 72 -19.48 7.01 9.08
C GLU A 72 -18.75 5.69 9.38
N GLN A 73 -18.83 5.16 10.61
CA GLN A 73 -18.27 3.86 10.95
C GLN A 73 -18.94 2.74 10.14
N LYS A 74 -20.29 2.79 10.01
CA LYS A 74 -21.03 1.83 9.18
C LYS A 74 -20.62 1.95 7.70
N ILE A 75 -20.56 3.17 7.18
CA ILE A 75 -20.12 3.45 5.80
C ILE A 75 -18.70 2.94 5.56
N LEU A 76 -17.79 3.12 6.52
CA LEU A 76 -16.41 2.65 6.40
C LEU A 76 -16.34 1.11 6.34
N LEU A 77 -17.17 0.42 7.13
CA LEU A 77 -17.24 -1.03 7.09
C LEU A 77 -17.69 -1.53 5.71
N GLU A 78 -18.78 -0.95 5.20
CA GLU A 78 -19.30 -1.26 3.85
C GLU A 78 -18.25 -0.96 2.76
N ALA A 79 -17.57 0.20 2.84
CA ALA A 79 -16.51 0.57 1.91
C ALA A 79 -15.35 -0.44 1.93
N ARG A 80 -14.92 -0.89 3.11
CA ARG A 80 -13.83 -1.85 3.27
C ARG A 80 -14.18 -3.20 2.65
N GLU A 81 -15.40 -3.69 2.88
CA GLU A 81 -15.87 -4.96 2.30
C GLU A 81 -15.93 -4.90 0.77
N LYS A 82 -16.41 -3.78 0.21
CA LYS A 82 -16.40 -3.57 -1.25
C LYS A 82 -14.99 -3.52 -1.82
N ILE A 83 -14.08 -2.79 -1.18
CA ILE A 83 -12.66 -2.73 -1.58
C ILE A 83 -12.04 -4.12 -1.64
N GLU A 84 -12.21 -4.91 -0.58
CA GLU A 84 -11.70 -6.28 -0.51
C GLU A 84 -12.31 -7.17 -1.60
N TYR A 85 -13.61 -7.00 -1.88
CA TYR A 85 -14.30 -7.79 -2.88
C TYR A 85 -13.89 -7.42 -4.32
N ILE A 86 -13.71 -6.12 -4.62
CA ILE A 86 -13.16 -5.63 -5.91
C ILE A 86 -11.79 -6.26 -6.18
N GLN A 87 -10.91 -6.30 -5.18
CA GLN A 87 -9.57 -6.88 -5.30
C GLN A 87 -9.61 -8.40 -5.53
N LYS A 88 -10.61 -9.09 -4.98
CA LYS A 88 -10.76 -10.54 -5.09
C LYS A 88 -11.42 -10.96 -6.40
N ASP A 89 -12.49 -10.28 -6.79
CA ASP A 89 -13.30 -10.60 -7.96
C ASP A 89 -13.90 -9.33 -8.56
N ILE A 90 -13.12 -8.69 -9.42
CA ILE A 90 -13.53 -7.45 -10.06
C ILE A 90 -14.85 -7.62 -10.82
N LEU A 91 -15.07 -8.73 -11.54
CA LEU A 91 -16.24 -8.93 -12.42
C LEU A 91 -17.58 -8.94 -11.68
N HIS A 92 -17.61 -9.45 -10.45
CA HIS A 92 -18.85 -9.57 -9.67
C HIS A 92 -18.94 -8.52 -8.56
N SER A 93 -17.97 -7.62 -8.48
CA SER A 93 -17.92 -6.57 -7.48
C SER A 93 -18.83 -5.38 -7.79
N GLN A 94 -19.07 -4.55 -6.77
CA GLN A 94 -19.63 -3.22 -6.89
C GLN A 94 -18.63 -2.20 -6.33
N GLY A 95 -18.44 -1.11 -7.05
CA GLY A 95 -17.66 0.03 -6.61
C GLY A 95 -18.33 0.80 -5.48
N LEU A 96 -17.58 1.76 -4.95
CA LEU A 96 -17.97 2.58 -3.83
C LEU A 96 -18.91 3.70 -4.27
N THR A 97 -19.79 4.11 -3.37
CA THR A 97 -20.49 5.39 -3.47
C THR A 97 -19.52 6.55 -3.22
N LYS A 98 -19.91 7.77 -3.59
CA LYS A 98 -19.08 8.97 -3.34
C LYS A 98 -18.86 9.19 -1.84
N GLU A 99 -19.86 8.88 -1.04
CA GLU A 99 -19.82 8.94 0.42
C GLU A 99 -18.85 7.89 1.00
N GLU A 100 -18.93 6.65 0.53
CA GLU A 100 -18.02 5.56 0.92
C GLU A 100 -16.58 5.90 0.59
N ALA A 101 -16.32 6.35 -0.65
CA ALA A 101 -14.98 6.75 -1.08
C ALA A 101 -14.45 7.92 -0.23
N LYS A 102 -15.28 8.95 0.04
CA LYS A 102 -14.90 10.07 0.89
C LYS A 102 -14.55 9.64 2.32
N VAL A 103 -15.34 8.74 2.92
CA VAL A 103 -15.09 8.22 4.28
C VAL A 103 -13.83 7.37 4.30
N ALA A 104 -13.61 6.52 3.29
CA ALA A 104 -12.39 5.72 3.15
C ALA A 104 -11.15 6.61 2.99
N SER A 105 -11.22 7.67 2.19
CA SER A 105 -10.12 8.65 2.05
C SER A 105 -9.84 9.40 3.36
N LYS A 106 -10.90 9.80 4.06
CA LYS A 106 -10.80 10.54 5.34
C LYS A 106 -9.99 9.77 6.39
N VAL A 107 -10.06 8.44 6.40
CA VAL A 107 -9.34 7.59 7.37
C VAL A 107 -8.03 7.02 6.82
N GLY A 108 -7.67 7.36 5.58
CA GLY A 108 -6.47 6.88 4.90
C GLY A 108 -6.55 5.42 4.44
N LEU A 109 -7.76 4.87 4.25
CA LEU A 109 -7.94 3.54 3.67
C LEU A 109 -7.65 3.54 2.16
N ILE A 110 -7.99 4.64 1.49
CA ILE A 110 -7.67 4.89 0.08
C ILE A 110 -7.01 6.26 -0.05
N ASP A 111 -6.11 6.42 -1.01
CA ASP A 111 -5.55 7.73 -1.35
C ASP A 111 -6.67 8.65 -1.89
N PRO A 112 -6.84 9.88 -1.36
CA PRO A 112 -7.82 10.84 -1.86
C PRO A 112 -7.73 11.09 -3.37
N ASP A 113 -6.51 11.10 -3.94
CA ASP A 113 -6.28 11.34 -5.37
C ASP A 113 -6.69 10.13 -6.23
N GLN A 114 -6.89 8.96 -5.60
CA GLN A 114 -7.35 7.73 -6.24
C GLN A 114 -8.81 7.39 -5.88
N ALA A 115 -9.50 8.24 -5.13
CA ALA A 115 -10.86 7.96 -4.66
C ALA A 115 -11.85 7.73 -5.82
N TRP A 116 -11.64 8.41 -6.95
CA TRP A 116 -12.44 8.27 -8.17
C TRP A 116 -12.36 6.86 -8.77
N TRP A 117 -11.20 6.19 -8.70
CA TRP A 117 -11.00 4.84 -9.24
C TRP A 117 -11.88 3.81 -8.54
N TRP A 118 -12.13 4.02 -7.24
CA TRP A 118 -12.94 3.13 -6.42
C TRP A 118 -14.44 3.31 -6.62
N THR A 119 -14.89 4.35 -7.33
CA THR A 119 -16.32 4.62 -7.51
C THR A 119 -17.00 3.58 -8.38
N GLU A 120 -18.29 3.34 -8.17
CA GLU A 120 -19.08 2.41 -9.01
C GLU A 120 -19.10 2.82 -10.49
N GLU A 121 -19.08 4.13 -10.78
CA GLU A 121 -19.00 4.62 -12.16
C GLU A 121 -17.72 4.15 -12.88
N TRP A 122 -16.59 4.15 -12.16
CA TRP A 122 -15.31 3.71 -12.70
C TRP A 122 -15.20 2.18 -12.72
N GLN A 123 -15.51 1.53 -11.59
CA GLN A 123 -15.43 0.08 -11.44
C GLN A 123 -16.32 -0.66 -12.44
N LYS A 124 -17.45 -0.07 -12.84
CA LYS A 124 -18.27 -0.64 -13.92
C LYS A 124 -17.51 -0.74 -15.26
N LYS A 125 -16.72 0.28 -15.61
CA LYS A 125 -15.91 0.28 -16.83
C LYS A 125 -14.75 -0.71 -16.73
N GLU A 126 -14.14 -0.82 -15.54
CA GLU A 126 -13.11 -1.83 -15.29
C GLU A 126 -13.67 -3.25 -15.44
N ARG A 127 -14.90 -3.50 -14.97
CA ARG A 127 -15.59 -4.78 -15.19
C ARG A 127 -15.87 -5.06 -16.66
N GLU A 128 -16.30 -4.06 -17.41
CA GLU A 128 -16.52 -4.19 -18.86
C GLU A 128 -15.19 -4.50 -19.57
N ALA A 129 -14.11 -3.79 -19.24
CA ALA A 129 -12.78 -4.04 -19.78
C ALA A 129 -12.23 -5.44 -19.42
N GLU A 130 -12.37 -5.86 -18.16
CA GLU A 130 -11.99 -7.21 -17.71
C GLU A 130 -12.79 -8.28 -18.45
N LYS A 131 -14.09 -8.05 -18.68
CA LYS A 131 -14.93 -8.97 -19.45
C LYS A 131 -14.46 -9.06 -20.90
N ASP A 132 -14.15 -7.93 -21.53
CA ASP A 132 -13.60 -7.88 -22.89
C ASP A 132 -12.27 -8.64 -22.99
N ILE A 133 -11.38 -8.49 -22.01
CA ILE A 133 -10.12 -9.24 -21.90
C ILE A 133 -10.38 -10.75 -21.82
N ARG A 134 -11.28 -11.18 -20.91
CA ARG A 134 -11.59 -12.61 -20.73
C ARG A 134 -12.28 -13.24 -21.93
N GLU A 135 -13.11 -12.48 -22.63
CA GLU A 135 -13.81 -12.94 -23.83
C GLU A 135 -12.97 -12.75 -25.11
N GLY A 136 -11.71 -12.31 -24.98
CA GLY A 136 -10.78 -12.15 -26.09
C GLY A 136 -11.16 -11.03 -27.06
N ARG A 137 -12.03 -10.10 -26.66
CA ARG A 137 -12.41 -8.90 -27.42
C ARG A 137 -11.34 -7.81 -27.32
N LEU A 138 -10.09 -8.20 -27.49
CA LEU A 138 -8.97 -7.29 -27.50
C LEU A 138 -8.70 -6.84 -28.93
N HIS A 139 -8.40 -5.56 -29.09
CA HIS A 139 -7.95 -5.02 -30.36
C HIS A 139 -6.44 -4.79 -30.29
N GLY A 140 -5.71 -5.40 -31.22
CA GLY A 140 -4.25 -5.43 -31.25
C GLY A 140 -3.69 -6.82 -30.93
N PRO A 141 -2.40 -6.95 -30.60
CA PRO A 141 -1.41 -5.87 -30.47
C PRO A 141 -1.19 -5.12 -31.79
N PHE A 142 -0.67 -3.90 -31.70
CA PHE A 142 -0.27 -3.09 -32.84
C PHE A 142 1.25 -2.96 -32.86
N GLU A 143 1.86 -3.06 -34.04
CA GLU A 143 3.31 -2.96 -34.20
C GLU A 143 3.78 -1.49 -34.32
N SER A 144 2.86 -0.55 -34.57
CA SER A 144 3.19 0.88 -34.65
C SER A 144 2.05 1.80 -34.23
N VAL A 145 2.40 3.03 -33.82
CA VAL A 145 1.43 4.11 -33.53
C VAL A 145 0.56 4.43 -34.75
N LYS A 146 1.10 4.27 -35.96
CA LYS A 146 0.36 4.47 -37.21
C LYS A 146 -0.78 3.43 -37.35
N GLU A 147 -0.46 2.16 -37.13
CA GLU A 147 -1.42 1.07 -37.17
C GLU A 147 -2.53 1.24 -36.11
N PHE A 148 -2.16 1.63 -34.89
CA PHE A 148 -3.11 1.98 -33.84
C PHE A 148 -4.06 3.10 -34.28
N LYS A 149 -3.53 4.20 -34.84
CA LYS A 149 -4.34 5.34 -35.34
C LYS A 149 -5.31 4.92 -36.43
N GLU A 150 -4.87 4.12 -37.39
CA GLU A 150 -5.75 3.63 -38.47
C GLU A 150 -6.87 2.73 -37.93
N SER A 151 -6.65 1.98 -36.85
CA SER A 151 -7.69 1.13 -36.25
C SER A 151 -8.79 1.89 -35.51
N ILE A 152 -8.48 3.04 -34.90
CA ILE A 152 -9.44 3.87 -34.17
C ILE A 152 -10.23 4.80 -35.11
N GLU A 153 -9.63 5.21 -36.23
CA GLU A 153 -10.30 6.05 -37.25
C GLU A 153 -11.33 5.28 -38.10
N LYS A 154 -11.23 3.95 -38.15
CA LYS A 154 -12.13 3.07 -38.93
C LYS A 154 -13.34 2.56 -38.13
N ARG A 155 -13.57 3.06 -36.92
CA ARG A 155 -14.60 2.61 -35.98
C ARG A 155 -15.75 3.62 -35.88
#